data_AF-A0A1H9SHD5-F1
#
_entry.id   AF-A0A1H9SHD5-F1
#
_cell.length_a   1.000
_cell.length_b   1.000
_cell.length_c   1.000
_cell.angle_alpha   90.00
_cell.angle_beta   90.00
_cell.angle_gamma   90.00
#
_symmetry.space_group_name_H-M   'P 1'
#
loop_
_entity.id
_entity.type
_entity.pdbx_description
1 polymer ?
#
loop_
_entity_poly.entity_id
_entity_poly.type
_entity_poly.pdbx_seq_one_letter_code
_entity_poly.pdbx_strand_id
1 'polypeptide(L)'
;MLVTYFRVLEKENNVLLLFLYVLSGLFFVSFLIMGWMSGSIFILVRDIIFGLTGGGILIALAYIISGQDWIMSQMYKLEESNVKKGYITCPECEKKYEAERNSCPYCAYRPKGR
;
A
#
# COMPACT_ATOMS: atom_id res chain seq x y z
N MET A 1 -22.67 2.97 -2.56
CA MET A 1 -21.51 3.88 -2.73
C MET A 1 -20.19 3.16 -2.50
N LEU A 2 -20.03 2.42 -1.39
CA LEU A 2 -18.82 1.60 -1.11
C LEU A 2 -18.53 0.49 -2.13
N VAL A 3 -19.54 -0.26 -2.60
CA VAL A 3 -19.35 -1.34 -3.60
C VAL A 3 -18.88 -0.79 -4.95
N THR A 4 -19.33 0.39 -5.33
CA THR A 4 -18.90 1.08 -6.55
C THR A 4 -17.47 1.55 -6.44
N TYR A 5 -17.06 2.06 -5.27
CA TYR A 5 -15.69 2.49 -5.00
C TYR A 5 -14.71 1.31 -5.04
N PHE A 6 -15.10 0.16 -4.49
CA PHE A 6 -14.29 -1.05 -4.50
C PHE A 6 -14.04 -1.59 -5.93
N ARG A 7 -15.08 -1.59 -6.78
CA ARG A 7 -14.93 -1.99 -8.20
C ARG A 7 -14.09 -1.01 -9.02
N VAL A 8 -14.07 0.28 -8.67
CA VAL A 8 -13.20 1.27 -9.32
C VAL A 8 -11.74 1.03 -8.93
N LEU A 9 -11.47 0.82 -7.65
CA LEU A 9 -10.12 0.47 -7.15
C LEU A 9 -9.59 -0.83 -7.75
N GLU A 10 -10.40 -1.88 -7.79
CA GLU A 10 -10.03 -3.18 -8.38
C GLU A 10 -9.74 -3.05 -9.89
N LYS A 11 -10.52 -2.24 -10.61
CA LYS A 11 -10.30 -1.98 -12.03
C LYS A 11 -9.01 -1.19 -12.27
N GLU A 12 -8.72 -0.18 -11.46
CA GLU A 12 -7.48 0.60 -11.55
C GLU A 12 -6.24 -0.23 -11.20
N ASN A 13 -6.31 -1.06 -10.14
CA ASN A 13 -5.23 -1.97 -9.76
C ASN A 13 -4.89 -2.97 -10.87
N ASN A 14 -5.90 -3.54 -11.53
CA ASN A 14 -5.68 -4.47 -12.65
C ASN A 14 -5.01 -3.79 -13.86
N VAL A 15 -5.39 -2.56 -14.18
CA VAL A 15 -4.75 -1.78 -15.26
C VAL A 15 -3.31 -1.43 -14.89
N LEU A 16 -3.07 -1.02 -13.63
CA LEU A 16 -1.74 -0.69 -13.12
C LEU A 16 -0.82 -1.93 -13.12
N LEU A 17 -1.34 -3.08 -12.69
CA LEU A 17 -0.63 -4.36 -12.73
C LEU A 17 -0.23 -4.73 -14.16
N LEU A 18 -1.18 -4.68 -15.09
CA LEU A 18 -0.91 -4.99 -16.50
C LEU A 18 0.12 -4.02 -17.09
N PHE A 19 0.03 -2.73 -16.75
CA PHE A 19 1.03 -1.73 -17.15
C PHE A 19 2.43 -2.05 -16.62
N LEU A 20 2.58 -2.38 -15.33
CA LEU A 20 3.87 -2.74 -14.72
C LEU A 20 4.49 -3.98 -15.36
N TYR A 21 3.67 -5.00 -15.68
CA TYR A 21 4.14 -6.21 -16.36
C TYR A 21 4.63 -5.91 -17.78
N VAL A 22 3.87 -5.14 -18.56
CA VAL A 22 4.26 -4.75 -19.92
C VAL A 22 5.51 -3.89 -19.90
N LEU A 23 5.60 -2.94 -18.97
CA LEU A 23 6.77 -2.07 -18.82
C LEU A 23 8.03 -2.87 -18.46
N SER A 24 7.92 -3.81 -17.52
CA SER A 24 9.03 -4.70 -17.14
C SER A 24 9.54 -5.53 -18.33
N GLY A 25 8.63 -6.09 -19.13
CA GLY A 25 8.99 -6.82 -20.34
C GLY A 25 9.70 -5.95 -21.38
N LEU A 26 9.18 -4.76 -21.66
CA LEU A 26 9.81 -3.81 -22.58
C LEU A 26 11.20 -3.38 -22.10
N PHE A 27 11.35 -3.12 -20.81
CA PHE A 27 12.62 -2.75 -20.21
C PHE A 27 13.65 -3.88 -20.39
N PHE A 28 13.28 -5.12 -20.08
CA PHE A 28 14.16 -6.28 -20.27
C PHE A 28 14.58 -6.48 -21.73
N VAL A 29 13.64 -6.36 -22.68
CA VAL A 29 13.92 -6.46 -24.12
C VAL A 29 14.88 -5.37 -24.58
N SER A 30 14.73 -4.13 -24.08
CA SER A 30 15.63 -3.03 -24.45
C SER A 30 17.08 -3.29 -24.02
N PHE A 31 17.29 -3.85 -22.82
CA PHE A 31 18.61 -4.24 -22.32
C PHE A 31 19.22 -5.39 -23.13
N LEU A 32 18.41 -6.37 -23.56
CA LEU A 32 18.89 -7.44 -24.43
C LEU A 32 19.37 -6.92 -25.80
N ILE A 33 18.64 -5.97 -26.39
CA ILE A 33 19.02 -5.37 -27.68
C ILE A 33 20.33 -4.58 -27.52
N MET A 34 20.45 -3.76 -26.48
CA MET A 34 21.68 -2.99 -26.21
C MET A 34 22.89 -3.91 -25.98
N GLY A 35 22.72 -4.98 -25.20
CA GLY A 35 23.77 -5.96 -24.94
C GLY A 35 24.19 -6.72 -26.21
N TRP A 36 23.23 -7.07 -27.07
CA TRP A 36 23.51 -7.74 -28.34
C TRP A 36 24.26 -6.83 -29.33
N MET A 37 23.83 -5.57 -29.45
CA MET A 37 24.49 -4.59 -30.33
C MET A 37 25.93 -4.28 -29.92
N SER A 38 26.26 -4.42 -28.62
CA SER A 38 27.61 -4.20 -28.13
C SER A 38 28.64 -5.21 -28.64
N GLY A 39 28.22 -6.40 -29.09
CA GLY A 39 29.13 -7.47 -29.56
C GLY A 39 30.05 -8.06 -28.49
N SER A 40 29.89 -7.68 -27.22
CA SER A 40 30.71 -8.15 -26.10
C SER A 40 29.89 -9.01 -25.15
N ILE A 41 30.36 -10.24 -24.92
CA ILE A 41 29.66 -11.20 -24.04
C ILE A 41 29.60 -10.72 -22.59
N PHE A 42 30.62 -9.99 -22.12
CA PHE A 42 30.63 -9.44 -20.76
C PHE A 42 29.56 -8.37 -20.55
N ILE A 43 29.32 -7.53 -21.57
CA ILE A 43 28.29 -6.50 -21.53
C ILE A 43 26.90 -7.14 -21.57
N LEU A 44 26.72 -8.17 -22.40
CA LEU A 44 25.47 -8.93 -22.47
C LEU A 44 25.13 -9.61 -21.13
N VAL A 45 26.09 -10.27 -20.48
CA VAL A 45 25.87 -10.91 -19.16
C VAL A 45 25.52 -9.86 -18.10
N ARG A 46 26.25 -8.73 -18.07
CA ARG A 46 25.95 -7.61 -17.17
C ARG A 46 24.51 -7.12 -17.39
N ASP A 47 24.12 -6.88 -18.63
CA ASP A 47 22.82 -6.31 -18.97
C ASP A 47 21.67 -7.29 -18.66
N ILE A 48 21.88 -8.60 -18.77
CA ILE A 48 20.92 -9.62 -18.30
C ILE A 48 20.73 -9.53 -16.78
N ILE A 49 21.82 -9.42 -16.00
CA ILE A 49 21.74 -9.34 -14.54
C ILE A 49 20.96 -8.08 -14.12
N PHE A 50 21.27 -6.93 -14.71
CA PHE A 50 20.55 -5.68 -14.43
C PHE A 50 19.09 -5.75 -14.89
N GLY A 51 18.82 -6.33 -16.05
CA GLY A 51 17.47 -6.51 -16.58
C GLY A 51 16.61 -7.40 -15.68
N LEU A 52 17.14 -8.53 -15.22
CA LEU A 52 16.44 -9.42 -14.28
C LEU A 52 16.21 -8.75 -12.92
N THR A 53 17.21 -8.03 -12.41
CA THR A 53 17.10 -7.34 -11.13
C THR A 53 16.06 -6.22 -11.20
N GLY A 54 16.15 -5.35 -12.21
CA GLY A 54 15.21 -4.26 -12.42
C GLY A 54 13.78 -4.73 -12.70
N GLY A 55 13.62 -5.73 -13.58
CA GLY A 55 12.32 -6.33 -13.86
C GLY A 55 11.73 -7.05 -12.65
N GLY A 56 12.57 -7.73 -11.86
CA GLY A 56 12.17 -8.39 -10.62
C GLY A 56 11.63 -7.41 -9.58
N ILE A 57 12.24 -6.22 -9.44
CA ILE A 57 11.74 -5.17 -8.53
C ILE A 57 10.34 -4.69 -8.96
N LEU A 58 10.11 -4.48 -10.27
CA LEU A 58 8.79 -4.05 -10.76
C LEU A 58 7.71 -5.13 -10.53
N ILE A 59 8.06 -6.40 -10.70
CA ILE A 59 7.16 -7.53 -10.42
C ILE A 59 6.89 -7.65 -8.91
N ALA A 60 7.91 -7.46 -8.06
CA ALA A 60 7.73 -7.45 -6.61
C ALA A 60 6.79 -6.32 -6.17
N LEU A 61 6.91 -5.13 -6.76
CA LEU A 61 6.02 -4.00 -6.49
C LEU A 61 4.57 -4.32 -6.89
N ALA A 62 4.38 -4.93 -8.06
CA ALA A 62 3.07 -5.42 -8.51
C ALA A 62 2.44 -6.39 -7.48
N TYR A 63 3.22 -7.34 -6.97
CA TYR A 63 2.75 -8.28 -5.95
C TYR A 63 2.34 -7.57 -4.65
N ILE A 64 3.12 -6.60 -4.19
CA ILE A 64 2.80 -5.82 -2.98
C ILE A 64 1.48 -5.07 -3.15
N ILE A 65 1.27 -4.40 -4.29
CA ILE A 65 0.03 -3.67 -4.57
C ILE A 65 -1.18 -4.61 -4.53
N SER A 66 -1.07 -5.80 -5.14
CA SER A 66 -2.16 -6.79 -5.12
C SER A 66 -2.51 -7.29 -3.70
N GLY A 67 -1.56 -7.26 -2.77
CA GLY A 67 -1.78 -7.65 -1.37
C GLY A 67 -2.42 -6.58 -0.49
N GLN A 68 -2.43 -5.31 -0.92
CA GLN A 68 -2.92 -4.19 -0.10
C GLN A 68 -4.44 -4.18 0.09
N ASP A 69 -5.20 -4.80 -0.81
CA ASP A 69 -6.67 -4.86 -0.73
C ASP A 69 -7.15 -5.56 0.55
N TRP A 70 -6.44 -6.60 0.99
CA TRP A 70 -6.76 -7.30 2.23
C TRP A 70 -6.54 -6.43 3.46
N ILE A 71 -5.43 -5.70 3.52
CA ILE A 71 -5.08 -4.80 4.64
C ILE A 71 -6.11 -3.66 4.74
N MET A 72 -6.47 -3.08 3.60
CA MET A 72 -7.44 -1.98 3.54
C MET A 72 -8.81 -2.41 4.09
N SER A 73 -9.25 -3.64 3.78
CA SER A 73 -10.51 -4.19 4.28
C SER A 73 -10.55 -4.31 5.81
N GLN A 74 -9.42 -4.54 6.47
CA GLN A 74 -9.33 -4.63 7.92
C GLN A 74 -9.38 -3.24 8.58
N MET A 75 -8.75 -2.25 7.96
CA MET A 75 -8.78 -0.85 8.44
C MET A 75 -10.20 -0.29 8.43
N TYR A 76 -10.99 -0.55 7.39
CA TYR A 76 -12.40 -0.12 7.35
C TYR A 76 -13.25 -0.75 8.44
N LYS A 77 -13.04 -2.04 8.76
CA LYS A 77 -13.75 -2.71 9.87
C LYS A 77 -13.38 -2.13 11.23
N LEU A 78 -12.11 -1.78 11.42
CA LEU A 78 -11.63 -1.11 12.63
C LEU A 78 -12.23 0.29 12.76
N GLU A 79 -12.30 1.05 11.67
CA GLU A 79 -12.90 2.38 11.67
C GLU A 79 -14.40 2.34 11.99
N GLU A 80 -15.17 1.43 11.39
CA GLU A 80 -16.59 1.26 11.74
C GLU A 80 -16.76 0.84 13.22
N SER A 81 -15.85 0.01 13.74
CA SER A 81 -15.86 -0.39 15.15
C SER A 81 -15.51 0.78 16.09
N ASN A 82 -14.63 1.69 15.67
CA ASN A 82 -14.24 2.88 16.44
C ASN A 82 -15.31 3.96 16.38
N VAL A 83 -15.99 4.13 15.26
CA VAL A 83 -17.14 5.05 15.13
C VAL A 83 -18.28 4.65 16.07
N LYS A 84 -18.43 3.35 16.40
CA LYS A 84 -19.41 2.86 17.39
C LYS A 84 -19.00 3.11 18.85
N LYS A 85 -17.75 3.50 19.11
CA LYS A 85 -17.25 3.79 20.47
C LYS A 85 -17.51 5.26 20.74
N GLY A 86 -18.64 5.52 21.37
CA GLY A 86 -19.18 6.86 21.61
C GLY A 86 -18.19 7.83 22.26
N TYR A 87 -18.48 9.12 22.12
CA TYR A 87 -17.72 10.17 22.77
C TYR A 87 -18.09 10.28 24.25
N ILE A 88 -17.09 10.38 25.13
CA ILE A 88 -17.27 10.69 26.55
C ILE A 88 -16.87 12.14 26.81
N THR A 89 -17.55 12.77 27.76
CA THR A 89 -17.19 14.12 28.22
C THR A 89 -16.15 13.99 29.33
N CYS A 90 -15.06 14.74 29.24
CA CYS A 90 -14.05 14.78 30.30
C CYS A 90 -14.62 15.47 31.56
N PRO A 91 -14.47 14.90 32.76
CA PRO A 91 -14.94 15.54 34.00
C PRO A 91 -14.11 16.76 34.41
N GLU A 92 -12.85 16.89 33.95
CA GLU A 92 -11.95 18.00 34.31
C GLU A 92 -12.02 19.20 33.35
N CYS A 93 -12.17 18.95 32.05
CA CYS A 93 -12.13 20.01 31.05
C CYS A 93 -13.42 20.13 30.23
N GLU A 94 -14.43 19.30 30.51
CA GLU A 94 -15.74 19.26 29.83
C GLU A 94 -15.68 19.05 28.30
N LYS A 95 -14.50 18.81 27.74
CA LYS A 95 -14.33 18.53 26.32
C LYS A 95 -14.71 17.08 26.03
N LYS A 96 -15.41 16.87 24.90
CA LYS A 96 -15.76 15.55 24.40
C LYS A 96 -14.57 14.91 23.70
N TYR A 97 -14.30 13.65 24.01
CA TYR A 97 -13.24 12.86 23.38
C TYR A 97 -13.64 11.40 23.24
N GLU A 98 -12.91 10.64 22.42
CA GLU A 98 -13.17 9.23 22.16
C GLU A 98 -13.05 8.39 23.44
N ALA A 99 -14.06 7.56 23.73
CA ALA A 99 -14.10 6.73 24.94
C ALA A 99 -12.97 5.69 25.06
N GLU A 100 -12.26 5.40 23.97
CA GLU A 100 -11.13 4.47 23.98
C GLU A 100 -9.83 5.05 24.53
N ARG A 101 -9.74 6.38 24.66
CA ARG A 101 -8.51 6.98 25.15
C ARG A 101 -8.44 6.81 26.67
N ASN A 102 -7.35 6.16 27.11
CA ASN A 102 -6.98 6.03 28.53
C ASN A 102 -6.74 7.38 29.23
N SER A 103 -6.59 8.46 28.46
CA SER A 103 -6.38 9.81 28.95
C SER A 103 -7.06 10.84 28.05
N CYS A 104 -7.63 11.88 28.65
CA CYS A 104 -8.17 13.01 27.90
C CYS A 104 -7.04 13.72 27.13
N PRO A 105 -7.18 13.96 25.81
CA PRO A 105 -6.14 14.60 24.99
C PRO A 105 -5.95 16.10 25.28
N TYR A 106 -6.91 16.73 25.96
CA TYR A 106 -6.88 18.17 26.20
C TYR A 106 -6.31 18.56 27.57
N CYS A 107 -6.52 17.74 28.59
CA CYS A 107 -6.06 18.02 29.95
C CYS A 107 -5.20 16.91 30.56
N ALA A 108 -4.88 15.85 29.79
CA ALA A 108 -4.16 14.67 30.24
C ALA A 108 -4.79 13.92 31.43
N TYR A 109 -6.04 14.25 31.79
CA TYR A 109 -6.77 13.56 32.85
C TYR A 109 -6.91 12.07 32.54
N ARG A 110 -6.54 11.23 33.50
CA ARG A 110 -6.69 9.77 33.45
C ARG A 110 -7.76 9.35 34.44
N PRO A 111 -8.88 8.77 34.01
CA PRO A 111 -9.82 8.17 34.97
C PRO A 111 -9.10 7.02 35.68
N LYS A 112 -8.88 7.16 36.99
CA LYS A 112 -8.35 6.09 37.83
C LYS A 112 -9.45 5.04 38.01
N GLY A 113 -9.37 3.94 37.27
CA GLY A 113 -10.13 2.73 37.53
C GLY A 113 -10.98 2.26 36.35
N ARG A 114 -10.48 1.21 35.68
CA ARG A 114 -11.28 0.03 35.41
C ARG A 114 -10.42 -1.20 35.65
#